data_AF-A0AAW4C1S8-F1
#
_entry.id   AF-A0AAW4C1S8-F1
#
_cell.length_a   1.000
_cell.length_b   1.000
_cell.length_c   1.000
_cell.angle_alpha   90.00
_cell.angle_beta   90.00
_cell.angle_gamma   90.00
#
_symmetry.space_group_name_H-M   'P 1'
#
loop_
_entity.id
_entity.type
_entity.pdbx_description
1 polymer ?
#
loop_
_entity_poly.entity_id
_entity_poly.type
_entity_poly.pdbx_seq_one_letter_code
_entity_poly.pdbx_strand_id
1 'polypeptide(L)'
;MGAGAKWARGLIGVLWLASLPAGAATSVLIWPIDPVLEADQKAGALWLENRGTAPANLQVRVFAWRQGDYQEQYQAQREIIGSPPVANIAPGQKQLIRLTRTSPSPVGQEQAYRIIIDEIPPAIPVDKAEPGTTAAIRLQMRYSVPLFVYGEGLWGKADPEGKRNAEGVGKPQLSWRAVTVQGKPYVELRNTGAVHARLTDVVVQQGSQSKPLADGLLGYVLPGASMRWPAPLAPNAGSVLKGRVNGQSSADAIRQSQ
;
A
#
# COMPACT_ATOMS: atom_id res chain seq x y z
N MET A 1 65.85 -50.16 16.67
CA MET A 1 65.20 -49.96 15.36
C MET A 1 63.82 -50.61 15.43
N GLY A 2 62.77 -49.83 15.18
CA GLY A 2 61.36 -50.24 15.34
C GLY A 2 60.52 -49.06 15.82
N ALA A 3 60.02 -48.28 14.86
CA ALA A 3 59.19 -47.10 15.09
C ALA A 3 57.76 -47.50 15.51
N GLY A 4 57.12 -46.72 16.39
CA GLY A 4 55.70 -46.84 16.72
C GLY A 4 55.12 -45.49 17.11
N ALA A 5 54.30 -44.92 16.24
CA ALA A 5 53.86 -43.52 16.26
C ALA A 5 52.76 -43.19 17.29
N LYS A 6 52.71 -41.89 17.61
CA LYS A 6 51.81 -41.17 18.51
C LYS A 6 50.34 -41.30 18.11
N TRP A 7 49.43 -41.36 19.08
CA TRP A 7 48.00 -41.11 18.89
C TRP A 7 47.53 -40.02 19.86
N ALA A 8 47.41 -38.79 19.34
CA ALA A 8 46.75 -37.69 20.02
C ALA A 8 45.22 -37.86 19.87
N ARG A 9 44.51 -37.94 21.00
CA ARG A 9 43.05 -37.99 21.04
C ARG A 9 42.51 -36.56 20.85
N GLY A 10 42.02 -36.26 19.65
CA GLY A 10 41.25 -35.05 19.37
C GLY A 10 39.76 -35.26 19.68
N LEU A 11 39.23 -34.54 20.67
CA LEU A 11 37.80 -34.41 20.92
C LEU A 11 37.20 -33.48 19.86
N ILE A 12 36.42 -34.03 18.92
CA ILE A 12 35.60 -33.25 17.99
C ILE A 12 34.28 -32.92 18.71
N GLY A 13 34.17 -31.69 19.21
CA GLY A 13 32.91 -31.14 19.69
C GLY A 13 32.03 -30.76 18.50
N VAL A 14 30.91 -31.45 18.34
CA VAL A 14 29.86 -31.06 17.37
C VAL A 14 29.12 -29.85 17.94
N LEU A 15 29.41 -28.67 17.40
CA LEU A 15 28.67 -27.45 17.71
C LEU A 15 27.36 -27.45 16.89
N TRP A 16 26.26 -27.86 17.50
CA TRP A 16 24.93 -27.66 16.93
C TRP A 16 24.61 -26.16 16.95
N LEU A 17 24.77 -25.48 15.81
CA LEU A 17 24.14 -24.18 15.59
C LEU A 17 22.63 -24.40 15.52
N ALA A 18 21.94 -24.24 16.65
CA ALA A 18 20.50 -24.09 16.67
C ALA A 18 20.15 -22.72 16.07
N SER A 19 19.71 -22.70 14.82
CA SER A 19 19.08 -21.55 14.19
C SER A 19 17.79 -21.24 14.96
N LEU A 20 17.85 -20.32 15.91
CA LEU A 20 16.65 -19.79 16.57
C LEU A 20 15.82 -19.08 15.49
N PRO A 21 14.57 -19.51 15.22
CA PRO A 21 13.73 -18.80 14.27
C PRO A 21 13.46 -17.41 14.82
N ALA A 22 13.86 -16.38 14.07
CA ALA A 22 13.43 -15.01 14.33
C ALA A 22 11.92 -14.93 14.05
N GLY A 23 11.10 -15.16 15.06
CA GLY A 23 9.65 -15.09 14.97
C GLY A 23 9.17 -13.64 15.01
N ALA A 24 8.72 -13.11 13.87
CA ALA A 24 7.82 -11.95 13.89
C ALA A 24 6.50 -12.43 14.54
N ALA A 25 6.16 -11.92 15.72
CA ALA A 25 5.12 -12.50 16.56
C ALA A 25 3.68 -12.24 16.03
N THR A 26 3.50 -11.23 15.19
CA THR A 26 2.21 -10.87 14.59
C THR A 26 2.32 -10.79 13.08
N SER A 27 1.39 -11.47 12.41
CA SER A 27 1.25 -11.48 10.95
C SER A 27 -0.23 -11.29 10.66
N VAL A 28 -0.61 -10.09 10.20
CA VAL A 28 -2.01 -9.77 9.90
C VAL A 28 -2.22 -9.88 8.39
N LEU A 29 -3.12 -10.77 7.97
CA LEU A 29 -3.63 -10.79 6.61
C LEU A 29 -4.81 -9.81 6.50
N ILE A 30 -4.78 -9.00 5.46
CA ILE A 30 -5.80 -8.01 5.15
C ILE A 30 -6.41 -8.34 3.79
N TRP A 31 -7.73 -8.49 3.73
CA TRP A 31 -8.43 -8.78 2.48
C TRP A 31 -9.79 -8.06 2.40
N PRO A 32 -10.14 -7.45 1.26
CA PRO A 32 -9.29 -7.19 0.10
C PRO A 32 -8.27 -6.05 0.35
N ILE A 33 -7.22 -5.97 -0.48
CA ILE A 33 -6.21 -4.89 -0.42
C ILE A 33 -6.56 -3.65 -1.26
N ASP A 34 -7.63 -3.75 -2.06
CA ASP A 34 -8.17 -2.69 -2.91
C ASP A 34 -9.71 -2.67 -2.79
N PRO A 35 -10.26 -2.42 -1.58
CA PRO A 35 -11.70 -2.36 -1.36
C PRO A 35 -12.32 -1.19 -2.12
N VAL A 36 -13.52 -1.44 -2.64
CA VAL A 36 -14.35 -0.48 -3.37
C VAL A 36 -15.77 -0.49 -2.77
N LEU A 37 -16.39 0.68 -2.70
CA LEU A 37 -17.83 0.85 -2.45
C LEU A 37 -18.48 1.52 -3.64
N GLU A 38 -19.19 0.73 -4.43
CA GLU A 38 -19.94 1.21 -5.59
C GLU A 38 -21.18 2.02 -5.15
N ALA A 39 -21.78 2.78 -6.06
CA ALA A 39 -22.85 3.73 -5.73
C ALA A 39 -24.06 3.10 -5.01
N ASP A 40 -24.39 1.87 -5.38
CA ASP A 40 -25.49 1.05 -4.84
C ASP A 40 -25.14 0.34 -3.53
N GLN A 41 -23.89 0.38 -3.08
CA GLN A 41 -23.41 -0.30 -1.88
C GLN A 41 -23.39 0.65 -0.66
N LYS A 42 -24.21 0.33 0.34
CA LYS A 42 -24.19 1.04 1.64
C LYS A 42 -23.00 0.67 2.52
N ALA A 43 -22.48 -0.55 2.36
CA ALA A 43 -21.36 -1.03 3.16
C ALA A 43 -20.53 -2.07 2.41
N GLY A 44 -19.29 -2.23 2.85
CA GLY A 44 -18.33 -3.20 2.36
C GLY A 44 -17.64 -3.93 3.49
N ALA A 45 -16.92 -4.98 3.14
CA ALA A 45 -16.26 -5.86 4.08
C ALA A 45 -14.74 -5.74 3.95
N LEU A 46 -14.06 -5.57 5.08
CA LEU A 46 -12.61 -5.72 5.20
C LEU A 46 -12.33 -6.77 6.26
N TRP A 47 -11.70 -7.87 5.87
CA TRP A 47 -11.32 -8.96 6.76
C TRP A 47 -9.89 -8.78 7.25
N LEU A 48 -9.72 -8.89 8.55
CA LEU A 48 -8.43 -8.92 9.24
C LEU A 48 -8.26 -10.30 9.85
N GLU A 49 -7.22 -11.03 9.47
CA GLU A 49 -6.93 -12.37 9.97
C GLU A 49 -5.57 -12.36 10.66
N ASN A 50 -5.54 -12.82 11.92
CA ASN A 50 -4.29 -12.96 12.64
C ASN A 50 -3.66 -14.33 12.33
N ARG A 51 -2.61 -14.33 11.51
CA ARG A 51 -1.78 -15.49 11.18
C ARG A 51 -0.53 -15.60 12.07
N GLY A 52 -0.40 -14.74 13.07
CA GLY A 52 0.64 -14.80 14.08
C GLY A 52 0.34 -15.86 15.14
N THR A 53 1.22 -15.94 16.14
CA THR A 53 1.13 -16.88 17.27
C THR A 53 0.65 -16.21 18.57
N ALA A 54 0.53 -14.88 18.58
CA ALA A 54 0.02 -14.10 19.71
C ALA A 54 -1.22 -13.27 19.31
N PRO A 55 -2.11 -12.89 20.26
CA PRO A 55 -3.24 -12.01 19.97
C PRO A 55 -2.80 -10.65 19.40
N ALA A 56 -3.52 -10.15 18.40
CA ALA A 56 -3.28 -8.85 17.80
C ALA A 56 -4.37 -7.85 18.24
N ASN A 57 -3.98 -6.75 18.87
CA ASN A 57 -4.87 -5.61 19.13
C ASN A 57 -4.75 -4.62 17.98
N LEU A 58 -5.82 -4.38 17.24
CA LEU A 58 -5.81 -3.51 16.07
C LEU A 58 -6.79 -2.35 16.26
N GLN A 59 -6.37 -1.13 15.93
CA GLN A 59 -7.25 0.02 15.78
C GLN A 59 -7.45 0.34 14.30
N VAL A 60 -8.70 0.54 13.89
CA VAL A 60 -9.07 0.90 12.52
C VAL A 60 -9.61 2.33 12.48
N ARG A 61 -9.07 3.14 11.58
CA ARG A 61 -9.52 4.51 11.29
C ARG A 61 -9.63 4.70 9.79
N VAL A 62 -10.55 5.55 9.35
CA VAL A 62 -10.70 5.90 7.93
C VAL A 62 -10.52 7.41 7.78
N PHE A 63 -9.57 7.82 6.94
CA PHE A 63 -9.29 9.22 6.62
C PHE A 63 -9.71 9.53 5.19
N ALA A 64 -10.27 10.72 4.98
CA ALA A 64 -10.43 11.26 3.63
C ALA A 64 -9.03 11.49 3.06
N TRP A 65 -8.82 11.04 1.83
CA TRP A 65 -7.54 11.10 1.15
C TRP A 65 -7.64 12.05 -0.04
N ARG A 66 -6.84 13.12 0.03
CA ARG A 66 -6.76 14.16 -0.99
C ARG A 66 -5.32 14.32 -1.45
N GLN A 67 -5.16 14.91 -2.63
CA GLN A 67 -3.86 15.30 -3.16
C GLN A 67 -3.92 16.79 -3.49
N GLY A 68 -3.00 17.54 -2.90
CA GLY A 68 -2.92 18.99 -3.01
C GLY A 68 -1.48 19.42 -2.80
N ASP A 69 -1.05 20.45 -3.51
CA ASP A 69 0.35 20.91 -3.51
C ASP A 69 1.36 19.77 -3.75
N TYR A 70 0.93 18.79 -4.56
CA TYR A 70 1.72 17.62 -4.95
C TYR A 70 2.11 16.71 -3.77
N GLN A 71 1.32 16.73 -2.71
CA GLN A 71 1.49 15.92 -1.52
C GLN A 71 0.22 15.16 -1.19
N GLU A 72 0.39 14.04 -0.48
CA GLU A 72 -0.72 13.29 0.10
C GLU A 72 -1.26 14.04 1.33
N GLN A 73 -2.57 14.23 1.39
CA GLN A 73 -3.26 14.91 2.49
C GLN A 73 -4.33 13.99 3.08
N TYR A 74 -4.32 13.83 4.40
CA TYR A 74 -5.25 12.97 5.13
C TYR A 74 -6.05 13.80 6.12
N GLN A 75 -7.37 13.69 6.06
CA GLN A 75 -8.29 14.48 6.89
C GLN A 75 -9.27 13.57 7.62
N ALA A 76 -9.61 13.95 8.86
CA ALA A 76 -10.68 13.28 9.59
C ALA A 76 -12.01 13.50 8.86
N GLN A 77 -12.86 12.48 8.85
CA GLN A 77 -14.12 12.48 8.10
C GLN A 77 -15.20 11.66 8.82
N ARG A 78 -16.45 11.79 8.38
CA ARG A 78 -17.60 11.05 8.93
C ARG A 78 -18.43 10.31 7.87
N GLU A 79 -18.06 10.41 6.60
CA GLU A 79 -18.73 9.76 5.47
C GLU A 79 -18.58 8.23 5.47
N ILE A 80 -17.44 7.71 5.96
CA ILE A 80 -17.13 6.28 6.01
C ILE A 80 -16.73 5.88 7.44
N ILE A 81 -17.48 4.94 8.02
CA ILE A 81 -17.24 4.41 9.36
C ILE A 81 -16.81 2.95 9.27
N GLY A 82 -15.62 2.65 9.80
CA GLY A 82 -15.14 1.27 10.01
C GLY A 82 -15.57 0.75 11.37
N SER A 83 -16.29 -0.38 11.41
CA SER A 83 -16.82 -0.98 12.64
C SER A 83 -16.49 -2.47 12.76
N PRO A 84 -15.96 -2.96 13.90
CA PRO A 84 -15.58 -2.17 15.08
C PRO A 84 -14.31 -1.32 14.84
N PRO A 85 -14.12 -0.20 15.55
CA PRO A 85 -12.93 0.66 15.42
C PRO A 85 -11.71 0.09 16.16
N VAL A 86 -11.90 -0.87 17.06
CA VAL A 86 -10.84 -1.61 17.75
C VAL A 86 -11.23 -3.08 17.80
N ALA A 87 -10.28 -3.97 17.56
CA ALA A 87 -10.49 -5.41 17.62
C ALA A 87 -9.30 -6.10 18.29
N ASN A 88 -9.58 -7.06 19.17
CA ASN A 88 -8.60 -8.04 19.63
C ASN A 88 -8.83 -9.33 18.85
N ILE A 89 -7.82 -9.77 18.09
CA ILE A 89 -7.92 -10.93 17.21
C ILE A 89 -6.98 -12.01 17.73
N ALA A 90 -7.53 -13.11 18.25
CA ALA A 90 -6.76 -14.25 18.69
C ALA A 90 -6.02 -14.95 17.52
N PRO A 91 -4.94 -15.71 17.79
CA PRO A 91 -4.24 -16.47 16.75
C PRO A 91 -5.17 -17.35 15.92
N GLY A 92 -5.02 -17.31 14.59
CA GLY A 92 -5.83 -18.03 13.62
C GLY A 92 -7.24 -17.49 13.40
N GLN A 93 -7.67 -16.46 14.14
CA GLN A 93 -9.03 -15.90 14.04
C GLN A 93 -9.11 -14.78 13.00
N LYS A 94 -10.35 -14.52 12.56
CA LYS A 94 -10.70 -13.47 11.61
C LYS A 94 -11.68 -12.48 12.23
N GLN A 95 -11.48 -11.20 11.97
CA GLN A 95 -12.39 -10.13 12.31
C GLN A 95 -12.89 -9.46 11.03
N LEU A 96 -14.21 -9.34 10.90
CA LEU A 96 -14.83 -8.49 9.90
C LEU A 96 -14.86 -7.04 10.40
N ILE A 97 -14.32 -6.13 9.61
CA ILE A 97 -14.50 -4.70 9.74
C ILE A 97 -15.49 -4.25 8.67
N ARG A 98 -16.68 -3.82 9.09
CA ARG A 98 -17.71 -3.28 8.20
C ARG A 98 -17.40 -1.82 7.90
N LEU A 99 -17.15 -1.52 6.62
CA LEU A 99 -16.94 -0.17 6.10
C LEU A 99 -18.29 0.39 5.66
N THR A 100 -18.88 1.28 6.43
CA THR A 100 -20.26 1.76 6.20
C THR A 100 -20.25 3.19 5.69
N ARG A 101 -20.92 3.44 4.57
CA ARG A 101 -21.18 4.77 4.03
C ARG A 101 -22.34 5.41 4.79
N THR A 102 -22.15 6.62 5.30
CA THR A 102 -23.15 7.35 6.10
C THR A 102 -23.87 8.45 5.32
N SER A 103 -23.30 8.89 4.19
CA SER A 103 -23.89 9.87 3.28
C SER A 103 -23.66 9.47 1.81
N PRO A 104 -24.55 9.83 0.88
CA PRO A 104 -24.30 9.61 -0.55
C PRO A 104 -23.03 10.32 -1.02
N SER A 105 -22.30 9.68 -1.96
CA SER A 105 -21.18 10.33 -2.65
C SER A 105 -21.70 11.23 -3.78
N PRO A 106 -21.00 12.31 -4.14
CA PRO A 106 -21.39 13.16 -5.26
C PRO A 106 -21.51 12.36 -6.57
N VAL A 107 -22.57 12.65 -7.35
CA VAL A 107 -22.86 12.00 -8.64
C VAL A 107 -21.66 12.14 -9.58
N GLY A 108 -21.31 11.03 -10.26
CA GLY A 108 -20.24 10.99 -11.25
C GLY A 108 -18.83 11.15 -10.67
N GLN A 109 -18.65 11.06 -9.35
CA GLN A 109 -17.35 11.26 -8.70
C GLN A 109 -16.88 10.04 -7.91
N GLU A 110 -15.57 9.81 -7.96
CA GLU A 110 -14.86 8.95 -7.04
C GLU A 110 -14.40 9.76 -5.82
N GLN A 111 -14.66 9.25 -4.62
CA GLN A 111 -14.07 9.74 -3.37
C GLN A 111 -13.01 8.74 -2.90
N ALA A 112 -11.87 9.24 -2.45
CA ALA A 112 -10.73 8.44 -2.02
C ALA A 112 -10.53 8.55 -0.51
N TYR A 113 -10.22 7.41 0.11
CA TYR A 113 -9.98 7.28 1.54
C TYR A 113 -8.77 6.39 1.81
N ARG A 114 -8.18 6.51 3.00
CA ARG A 114 -7.22 5.54 3.55
C ARG A 114 -7.76 4.92 4.81
N ILE A 115 -7.81 3.60 4.82
CA ILE A 115 -8.04 2.79 6.02
C ILE A 115 -6.69 2.58 6.68
N ILE A 116 -6.53 3.16 7.86
CA ILE A 116 -5.34 3.03 8.69
C ILE A 116 -5.63 1.98 9.76
N ILE A 117 -4.82 0.92 9.76
CA ILE A 117 -4.91 -0.17 10.73
C ILE A 117 -3.62 -0.14 11.54
N ASP A 118 -3.73 0.28 12.79
CA ASP A 118 -2.63 0.36 13.73
C ASP A 118 -2.62 -0.85 14.65
N GLU A 119 -1.48 -1.50 14.77
CA GLU A 119 -1.25 -2.47 15.83
C GLU A 119 -1.02 -1.73 17.16
N ILE A 120 -1.75 -2.11 18.20
CA ILE A 120 -1.59 -1.59 19.55
C ILE A 120 -0.74 -2.60 20.33
N PRO A 121 0.48 -2.23 20.75
CA PRO A 121 1.32 -3.13 21.53
C PRO A 121 0.67 -3.41 22.89
N PRO A 122 0.80 -4.63 23.43
CA PRO A 122 0.35 -4.92 24.79
C PRO A 122 1.14 -4.07 25.79
N ALA A 123 0.46 -3.59 26.84
CA ALA A 123 1.12 -2.95 27.97
C ALA A 123 2.06 -3.96 28.65
N ILE A 124 3.30 -3.55 28.93
CA ILE A 124 4.26 -4.43 29.60
C ILE A 124 4.44 -3.97 31.04
N PRO A 125 4.26 -4.86 32.03
CA PRO A 125 4.70 -4.59 33.40
C PRO A 125 6.22 -4.40 33.42
N VAL A 126 6.69 -3.29 33.99
CA VAL A 126 8.10 -2.87 34.03
C VAL A 126 9.01 -3.90 34.74
N ASP A 127 8.42 -4.85 35.47
CA ASP A 127 9.11 -5.70 36.45
C ASP A 127 9.57 -7.07 35.92
N LYS A 128 9.37 -7.38 34.63
CA LYS A 128 9.79 -8.66 33.99
C LYS A 128 10.83 -8.50 32.89
N ALA A 129 11.72 -7.52 33.02
CA ALA A 129 12.95 -7.53 32.23
C ALA A 129 13.90 -8.56 32.86
N GLU A 130 14.04 -9.74 32.24
CA GLU A 130 15.08 -10.69 32.65
C GLU A 130 16.46 -10.02 32.55
N PRO A 131 17.34 -10.16 33.56
CA PRO A 131 18.69 -9.60 33.50
C PRO A 131 19.45 -10.23 32.33
N GLY A 132 19.70 -9.45 31.28
CA GLY A 132 20.50 -9.90 30.11
C GLY A 132 19.88 -9.68 28.73
N THR A 133 18.61 -9.27 28.63
CA THR A 133 18.02 -8.85 27.33
C THR A 133 18.30 -7.37 27.06
N THR A 134 19.57 -7.04 26.85
CA THR A 134 19.98 -5.70 26.41
C THR A 134 19.65 -5.53 24.92
N ALA A 135 18.65 -4.69 24.65
CA ALA A 135 18.15 -4.27 23.32
C ALA A 135 17.22 -5.24 22.57
N ALA A 136 15.99 -5.39 23.04
CA ALA A 136 14.90 -5.90 22.21
C ALA A 136 14.29 -4.76 21.37
N ILE A 137 14.51 -4.77 20.04
CA ILE A 137 13.79 -3.88 19.11
C ILE A 137 12.36 -4.41 18.98
N ARG A 138 11.37 -3.56 19.27
CA ARG A 138 9.95 -3.86 19.05
C ARG A 138 9.45 -3.05 17.86
N LEU A 139 8.89 -3.75 16.89
CA LEU A 139 8.25 -3.14 15.73
C LEU A 139 6.75 -3.03 16.03
N GLN A 140 6.19 -1.85 15.76
CA GLN A 140 4.76 -1.61 15.78
C GLN A 140 4.29 -1.39 14.35
N MET A 141 3.35 -2.20 13.89
CA MET A 141 2.91 -2.16 12.50
C MET A 141 1.78 -1.15 12.31
N ARG A 142 1.86 -0.39 11.20
CA ARG A 142 0.76 0.41 10.66
C ARG A 142 0.54 0.01 9.21
N TYR A 143 -0.67 -0.44 8.90
CA TYR A 143 -1.09 -0.74 7.54
C TYR A 143 -1.94 0.40 6.98
N SER A 144 -1.73 0.76 5.72
CA SER A 144 -2.49 1.80 5.01
C SER A 144 -3.09 1.20 3.74
N VAL A 145 -4.40 1.02 3.74
CA VAL A 145 -5.15 0.39 2.64
C VAL A 145 -5.99 1.47 1.94
N PRO A 146 -5.94 1.59 0.60
CA PRO A 146 -6.81 2.51 -0.12
C PRO A 146 -8.26 2.04 -0.03
N LEU A 147 -9.20 2.98 -0.08
CA LEU A 147 -10.62 2.71 -0.25
C LEU A 147 -11.19 3.73 -1.21
N PHE A 148 -11.85 3.26 -2.26
CA PHE A 148 -12.51 4.12 -3.25
C PHE A 148 -14.02 3.95 -3.19
N VAL A 149 -14.73 5.08 -3.24
CA VAL A 149 -16.16 5.15 -3.02
C VAL A 149 -16.78 5.93 -4.18
N TYR A 150 -17.66 5.30 -4.94
CA TYR A 150 -18.23 5.87 -6.16
C TYR A 150 -19.63 6.42 -5.92
N GLY A 151 -19.90 7.61 -6.48
CA GLY A 151 -21.26 8.16 -6.58
C GLY A 151 -22.01 7.62 -7.78
N GLU A 152 -23.32 7.88 -7.83
CA GLU A 152 -24.20 7.40 -8.90
C GLU A 152 -23.67 7.80 -10.28
N GLY A 153 -23.81 6.91 -11.27
CA GLY A 153 -23.36 7.14 -12.64
C GLY A 153 -21.87 6.91 -12.91
N LEU A 154 -21.06 6.61 -11.88
CA LEU A 154 -19.66 6.21 -12.03
C LEU A 154 -19.44 4.85 -11.35
N TRP A 155 -18.70 3.98 -12.02
CA TRP A 155 -18.30 2.66 -11.50
C TRP A 155 -16.78 2.54 -11.50
N GLY A 156 -16.23 1.93 -10.45
CA GLY A 156 -14.79 1.70 -10.36
C GLY A 156 -14.30 0.57 -11.25
N LYS A 157 -15.12 -0.47 -11.40
CA LYS A 157 -14.80 -1.66 -12.19
C LYS A 157 -16.00 -2.07 -13.03
N ALA A 158 -15.73 -2.76 -14.14
CA ALA A 158 -16.78 -3.39 -14.92
C ALA A 158 -17.54 -4.40 -14.05
N ASP A 159 -18.85 -4.41 -14.15
CA ASP A 159 -19.70 -5.35 -13.45
C ASP A 159 -19.62 -6.73 -14.11
N PRO A 160 -19.08 -7.76 -13.43
CA PRO A 160 -19.01 -9.11 -13.98
C PRO A 160 -20.40 -9.69 -14.27
N GLU A 161 -21.44 -9.24 -13.57
CA GLU A 161 -22.81 -9.73 -13.72
C GLU A 161 -23.61 -8.97 -14.80
N GLY A 162 -23.03 -7.91 -15.38
CA GLY A 162 -23.64 -7.13 -16.47
C GLY A 162 -24.89 -6.34 -16.08
N LYS A 163 -25.17 -6.15 -14.78
CA LYS A 163 -26.32 -5.39 -14.28
C LYS A 163 -26.10 -3.87 -14.39
N ARG A 164 -24.83 -3.43 -14.42
CA ARG A 164 -24.45 -2.02 -14.52
C ARG A 164 -24.00 -1.65 -15.93
N ASN A 165 -24.32 -0.43 -16.36
CA ASN A 165 -23.89 0.09 -17.66
C ASN A 165 -22.36 0.18 -17.74
N ALA A 166 -21.76 -0.51 -18.71
CA ALA A 166 -20.33 -0.51 -18.98
C ALA A 166 -19.76 0.89 -19.34
N GLU A 167 -20.58 1.78 -19.89
CA GLU A 167 -20.19 3.16 -20.21
C GLU A 167 -19.90 4.00 -18.95
N GLY A 168 -20.47 3.61 -17.80
CA GLY A 168 -20.22 4.25 -16.51
C GLY A 168 -18.89 3.86 -15.86
N VAL A 169 -18.14 2.91 -16.43
CA VAL A 169 -16.84 2.51 -15.88
C VAL A 169 -15.82 3.61 -16.13
N GLY A 170 -15.38 4.26 -15.05
CA GLY A 170 -14.44 5.35 -15.10
C GLY A 170 -13.06 4.90 -15.60
N LYS A 171 -12.36 5.81 -16.28
CA LYS A 171 -10.98 5.61 -16.73
C LYS A 171 -10.08 6.76 -16.26
N PRO A 172 -8.86 6.47 -15.77
CA PRO A 172 -7.89 7.53 -15.53
C PRO A 172 -7.47 8.14 -16.87
N GLN A 173 -7.16 9.43 -16.87
CA GLN A 173 -6.64 10.13 -18.04
C GLN A 173 -5.38 10.87 -17.62
N LEU A 174 -4.23 10.24 -17.87
CA LEU A 174 -2.95 10.74 -17.43
C LEU A 174 -2.25 11.55 -18.53
N SER A 175 -1.67 12.67 -18.11
CA SER A 175 -0.66 13.38 -18.87
C SER A 175 0.55 13.66 -17.99
N TRP A 176 1.75 13.67 -18.56
CA TRP A 176 2.97 14.01 -17.83
C TRP A 176 3.76 15.12 -18.50
N ARG A 177 4.60 15.80 -17.71
CA ARG A 177 5.60 16.76 -18.21
C ARG A 177 6.85 16.75 -17.34
N ALA A 178 7.96 17.17 -17.92
CA ALA A 178 9.17 17.47 -17.19
C ALA A 178 9.05 18.86 -16.56
N VAL A 179 9.40 18.99 -15.29
CA VAL A 179 9.46 20.27 -14.58
C VAL A 179 10.75 20.37 -13.78
N THR A 180 11.20 21.59 -13.50
CA THR A 180 12.35 21.84 -12.63
C THR A 180 11.87 22.47 -11.33
N VAL A 181 12.22 21.85 -10.20
CA VAL A 181 11.89 22.36 -8.86
C VAL A 181 13.20 22.58 -8.12
N GLN A 182 13.48 23.83 -7.74
CA GLN A 182 14.74 24.23 -7.07
C GLN A 182 16.00 23.73 -7.80
N GLY A 183 16.00 23.84 -9.13
CA GLY A 183 17.13 23.41 -9.98
C GLY A 183 17.25 21.90 -10.19
N LYS A 184 16.38 21.07 -9.60
CA LYS A 184 16.38 19.61 -9.78
C LYS A 184 15.27 19.18 -10.75
N PRO A 185 15.51 18.16 -11.59
CA PRO A 185 14.51 17.67 -12.54
C PRO A 185 13.45 16.79 -11.85
N TYR A 186 12.20 16.95 -12.25
CA TYR A 186 11.04 16.19 -11.77
C TYR A 186 10.17 15.76 -12.94
N VAL A 187 9.45 14.67 -12.75
CA VAL A 187 8.31 14.26 -13.57
C VAL A 187 7.05 14.67 -12.83
N GLU A 188 6.20 15.47 -13.47
CA GLU A 188 4.87 15.82 -12.98
C GLU A 188 3.82 15.06 -13.79
N LEU A 189 2.94 14.32 -13.11
CA LEU A 189 1.75 13.71 -13.70
C LEU A 189 0.49 14.42 -13.23
N ARG A 190 -0.46 14.56 -14.15
CA ARG A 190 -1.81 15.06 -13.89
C ARG A 190 -2.83 14.03 -14.35
N ASN A 191 -3.86 13.79 -13.53
CA ASN A 191 -4.99 12.95 -13.88
C ASN A 191 -6.24 13.80 -14.12
N THR A 192 -6.71 13.90 -15.36
CA THR A 192 -7.95 14.59 -15.71
C THR A 192 -9.13 13.62 -15.84
N GLY A 193 -8.93 12.33 -15.55
CA GLY A 193 -9.96 11.31 -15.57
C GLY A 193 -10.83 11.33 -14.32
N ALA A 194 -11.95 10.60 -14.38
CA ALA A 194 -12.94 10.54 -13.31
C ALA A 194 -12.53 9.62 -12.14
N VAL A 195 -11.51 8.77 -12.33
CA VAL A 195 -11.04 7.78 -11.35
C VAL A 195 -9.53 7.86 -11.18
N HIS A 196 -9.04 7.41 -10.03
CA HIS A 196 -7.62 7.39 -9.71
C HIS A 196 -6.80 6.54 -10.69
N ALA A 197 -5.51 6.88 -10.77
CA ALA A 197 -4.48 6.04 -11.35
C ALA A 197 -3.53 5.53 -10.25
N ARG A 198 -3.39 4.22 -10.11
CA ARG A 198 -2.33 3.54 -9.37
C ARG A 198 -1.20 3.22 -10.33
N LEU A 199 -0.03 3.79 -10.08
CA LEU A 199 1.12 3.73 -10.97
C LEU A 199 2.18 2.77 -10.43
N THR A 200 2.53 1.75 -11.21
CA THR A 200 3.62 0.82 -10.89
C THR A 200 4.61 0.71 -12.04
N ASP A 201 5.87 0.38 -11.71
CA ASP A 201 6.97 0.16 -12.65
C ASP A 201 7.16 1.32 -13.63
N VAL A 202 7.07 2.55 -13.12
CA VAL A 202 7.15 3.75 -13.95
C VAL A 202 8.60 4.06 -14.27
N VAL A 203 8.90 4.21 -15.56
CA VAL A 203 10.24 4.48 -16.08
C VAL A 203 10.26 5.71 -16.98
N VAL A 204 11.35 6.46 -16.91
CA VAL A 204 11.70 7.48 -17.91
C VAL A 204 12.60 6.80 -18.94
N GLN A 205 12.13 6.72 -20.19
CA GLN A 205 12.88 6.20 -21.32
C GLN A 205 13.45 7.35 -22.14
N GLN A 206 14.74 7.32 -22.46
CA GLN A 206 15.43 8.30 -23.29
C GLN A 206 16.47 7.58 -24.17
N GLY A 207 16.18 7.44 -25.46
CA GLY A 207 16.97 6.60 -26.37
C GLY A 207 17.00 5.15 -25.89
N SER A 208 18.20 4.59 -25.70
CA SER A 208 18.41 3.23 -25.15
C SER A 208 18.34 3.16 -23.63
N GLN A 209 18.35 4.31 -22.93
CA GLN A 209 18.28 4.34 -21.47
C GLN A 209 16.83 4.23 -21.00
N SER A 210 16.62 3.40 -19.98
CA SER A 210 15.36 3.30 -19.24
C SER A 210 15.70 3.32 -17.75
N LYS A 211 15.19 4.31 -17.02
CA LYS A 211 15.46 4.48 -15.59
C LYS A 211 14.15 4.53 -14.80
N PRO A 212 13.99 3.71 -13.75
CA PRO A 212 12.80 3.75 -12.91
C PRO A 212 12.72 5.04 -12.11
N LEU A 213 11.51 5.57 -11.95
CA LEU A 213 11.20 6.61 -10.96
C LEU A 213 11.13 6.04 -9.53
N ALA A 214 10.69 4.79 -9.41
CA ALA A 214 10.65 4.02 -8.18
C ALA A 214 10.68 2.51 -8.49
N ASP A 215 11.15 1.71 -7.55
CA ASP A 215 11.09 0.25 -7.64
C ASP A 215 9.67 -0.22 -7.25
N GLY A 216 8.89 -0.72 -8.22
CA GLY A 216 7.52 -1.18 -8.00
C GLY A 216 6.48 -0.05 -7.96
N LEU A 217 5.79 0.13 -6.83
CA LEU A 217 4.73 1.14 -6.69
C LEU A 217 5.34 2.55 -6.63
N LEU A 218 5.03 3.38 -7.63
CA LEU A 218 5.38 4.80 -7.62
C LEU A 218 4.43 5.58 -6.70
N GLY A 219 3.13 5.27 -6.77
CA GLY A 219 2.10 5.94 -6.00
C GLY A 219 0.78 6.04 -6.77
N TYR A 220 -0.01 7.04 -6.41
CA TYR A 220 -1.33 7.27 -7.00
C TYR A 220 -1.46 8.70 -7.50
N VAL A 221 -2.31 8.91 -8.51
CA VAL A 221 -2.79 10.23 -8.93
C VAL A 221 -4.30 10.22 -8.91
N LEU A 222 -4.89 10.90 -7.92
CA LEU A 222 -6.34 10.97 -7.72
C LEU A 222 -7.02 11.79 -8.84
N PRO A 223 -8.34 11.65 -9.05
CA PRO A 223 -9.08 12.46 -10.03
C PRO A 223 -8.85 13.96 -9.85
N GLY A 224 -8.51 14.65 -10.92
CA GLY A 224 -8.24 16.09 -10.93
C GLY A 224 -6.91 16.51 -10.29
N ALA A 225 -6.16 15.59 -9.68
CA ALA A 225 -4.93 15.89 -8.96
C ALA A 225 -3.69 15.89 -9.88
N SER A 226 -2.63 16.51 -9.36
CA SER A 226 -1.28 16.42 -9.90
C SER A 226 -0.30 15.97 -8.81
N MET A 227 0.61 15.08 -9.18
CA MET A 227 1.70 14.59 -8.33
C MET A 227 3.02 14.68 -9.08
N ARG A 228 4.13 14.83 -8.36
CA ARG A 228 5.46 14.94 -8.96
C ARG A 228 6.50 14.17 -8.16
N TRP A 229 7.44 13.58 -8.89
CA TRP A 229 8.52 12.77 -8.34
C TRP A 229 9.87 13.24 -8.91
N PRO A 230 10.96 13.16 -8.14
CA PRO A 230 12.30 13.44 -8.65
C PRO A 230 12.59 12.56 -9.86
N ALA A 231 13.07 13.15 -10.95
CA ALA A 231 13.39 12.39 -12.15
C ALA A 231 14.78 11.73 -11.98
N PRO A 232 14.96 10.44 -12.34
CA PRO A 232 16.25 9.76 -12.23
C PRO A 232 17.28 10.26 -13.25
N LEU A 233 16.82 10.97 -14.28
CA LEU A 233 17.58 11.67 -15.30
C LEU A 233 16.79 12.91 -15.72
N ALA A 234 17.47 13.93 -16.27
CA ALA A 234 16.79 15.12 -16.77
C ALA A 234 16.04 14.80 -18.08
N PRO A 235 14.70 14.80 -18.12
CA PRO A 235 13.97 14.45 -19.32
C PRO A 235 14.14 15.54 -20.40
N ASN A 236 14.16 15.13 -21.67
CA ASN A 236 14.23 16.02 -22.83
C ASN A 236 13.05 15.78 -23.78
N ALA A 237 13.06 16.46 -24.95
CA ALA A 237 11.97 16.36 -25.93
C ALA A 237 11.75 14.94 -26.50
N GLY A 238 12.76 14.07 -26.44
CA GLY A 238 12.66 12.66 -26.87
C GLY A 238 12.38 11.69 -25.72
N SER A 239 12.18 12.18 -24.49
CA SER A 239 11.88 11.31 -23.35
C SER A 239 10.43 10.82 -23.41
N VAL A 240 10.22 9.56 -23.03
CA VAL A 240 8.90 8.94 -22.92
C VAL A 240 8.74 8.39 -21.51
N LEU A 241 7.62 8.70 -20.87
CA LEU A 241 7.25 8.09 -19.61
C LEU A 241 6.41 6.84 -19.88
N LYS A 242 6.79 5.70 -19.30
CA LYS A 242 6.02 4.46 -19.37
C LYS A 242 5.74 3.92 -17.99
N GLY A 243 4.61 3.25 -17.80
CA GLY A 243 4.28 2.59 -16.55
C GLY A 243 3.01 1.77 -16.65
N ARG A 244 2.74 0.95 -15.63
CA ARG A 244 1.48 0.20 -15.51
C ARG A 244 0.47 1.04 -14.75
N VAL A 245 -0.77 1.07 -15.22
CA VAL A 245 -1.87 1.80 -14.59
C VAL A 245 -2.91 0.81 -14.09
N ASN A 246 -3.32 0.94 -12.83
CA ASN A 246 -4.40 0.16 -12.20
C ASN A 246 -4.25 -1.37 -12.33
N GLY A 247 -3.00 -1.88 -12.36
CA GLY A 247 -2.71 -3.32 -12.42
C GLY A 247 -2.74 -3.94 -13.81
N GLN A 248 -2.75 -3.13 -14.88
CA GLN A 248 -2.55 -3.62 -16.26
C GLN A 248 -1.22 -4.39 -16.40
N SER A 249 -1.23 -5.44 -17.22
CA SER A 249 -0.05 -6.30 -17.43
C SER A 249 1.05 -5.62 -18.25
N SER A 250 0.67 -4.80 -19.23
CA SER A 250 1.59 -4.00 -20.05
C SER A 250 1.90 -2.65 -19.39
N ALA A 251 3.15 -2.20 -19.56
CA ALA A 251 3.53 -0.83 -19.26
C ALA A 251 3.35 0.01 -20.53
N ASP A 252 2.42 0.96 -20.47
CA ASP A 252 2.03 1.78 -21.61
C ASP A 252 2.66 3.17 -21.52
N ALA A 253 2.80 3.82 -22.68
CA ALA A 253 3.28 5.19 -22.73
C ALA A 253 2.22 6.15 -22.17
N ILE A 254 2.64 6.99 -21.23
CA ILE A 254 1.79 8.05 -20.69
C ILE A 254 1.94 9.26 -21.60
N ARG A 255 0.80 9.86 -21.98
CA ARG A 255 0.76 11.01 -22.89
C ARG A 255 1.58 12.17 -22.32
N GLN A 256 2.48 12.73 -23.11
CA GLN A 256 3.16 13.97 -22.73
C GLN A 256 2.20 15.16 -22.94
N SER A 257 2.10 16.06 -21.95
CA SER A 257 1.37 17.30 -22.15
C SER A 257 2.13 18.19 -23.15
N GLN A 258 1.39 18.90 -23.98
CA GLN A 258 1.96 20.01 -24.76
C GLN A 258 2.38 21.14 -23.82
#